data_AF-A0A649UYV8-F1
#
_entry.id   AF-A0A649UYV8-F1
#
_cell.length_a   1.000
_cell.length_b   1.000
_cell.length_c   1.000
_cell.angle_alpha   90.00
_cell.angle_beta   90.00
_cell.angle_gamma   90.00
#
_symmetry.space_group_name_H-M   'P 1'
#
loop_
_entity.id
_entity.type
_entity.pdbx_description
1 polymer ?
#
loop_
_entity_poly.entity_id
_entity_poly.type
_entity_poly.pdbx_seq_one_letter_code
_entity_poly.pdbx_strand_id
1 'polypeptide(L)'
;IEFGDTHLSMFAQNVMYGFYTINNPTNKNGLDLGIIECTQINKDGSLVLGTGIGFTPEIVAKAEKLIIEVNTSLPVLEGMHDIQCTVTPPNRKPFLISRVDDRIGSTTLNIDYNKVIGIVESSLPDNGRGFNDIDNDSKTIANYIIDFFTNEVKHNRLPSHLLPLQSGVGNIANAVTSGLSKSP
;
A
#
# COMPACT_ATOMS: atom_id res chain seq x y z
N ILE A 1 -17.88 17.46 6.32
CA ILE A 1 -16.74 16.90 5.57
C ILE A 1 -17.31 16.46 4.24
N GLU A 2 -16.83 17.02 3.13
CA GLU A 2 -17.14 16.48 1.80
C GLU A 2 -16.28 15.22 1.61
N PHE A 3 -16.90 14.14 1.13
CA PHE A 3 -16.26 12.85 0.98
C PHE A 3 -16.54 12.29 -0.40
N GLY A 4 -15.49 11.79 -1.05
CA GLY A 4 -15.59 11.06 -2.30
C GLY A 4 -14.67 9.85 -2.24
N ASP A 5 -15.25 8.67 -2.36
CA ASP A 5 -14.51 7.43 -2.55
C ASP A 5 -14.15 7.27 -4.04
N THR A 6 -12.96 6.74 -4.28
CA THR A 6 -12.51 6.39 -5.61
C THR A 6 -11.80 5.05 -5.56
N HIS A 7 -11.65 4.42 -6.72
CA HIS A 7 -10.86 3.21 -6.81
C HIS A 7 -9.43 3.50 -6.35
N LEU A 8 -8.92 2.77 -5.34
CA LEU A 8 -7.64 3.09 -4.70
C LEU A 8 -6.47 3.18 -5.70
N SER A 9 -6.44 2.30 -6.71
CA SER A 9 -5.40 2.34 -7.76
C SER A 9 -5.48 3.56 -8.69
N MET A 10 -6.60 4.28 -8.70
CA MET A 10 -6.78 5.50 -9.48
C MET A 10 -6.39 6.75 -8.70
N PHE A 11 -6.38 6.70 -7.36
CA PHE A 11 -6.19 7.88 -6.54
C PHE A 11 -4.83 8.55 -6.77
N ALA A 12 -3.74 7.78 -6.71
CA ALA A 12 -2.38 8.28 -6.92
C ALA A 12 -2.22 8.98 -8.29
N GLN A 13 -2.68 8.35 -9.38
CA GLN A 13 -2.60 8.96 -10.71
C GLN A 13 -3.48 10.20 -10.85
N ASN A 14 -4.65 10.24 -10.21
CA ASN A 14 -5.55 11.38 -10.26
C ASN A 14 -4.95 12.59 -9.52
N VAL A 15 -4.26 12.36 -8.40
CA VAL A 15 -3.43 13.38 -7.73
C VAL A 15 -2.33 13.86 -8.68
N MET A 16 -1.63 12.94 -9.36
CA MET A 16 -0.58 13.30 -10.31
C MET A 16 -1.09 14.14 -11.50
N TYR A 17 -2.28 13.83 -12.00
CA TYR A 17 -2.93 14.58 -13.09
C TYR A 17 -3.53 15.91 -12.62
N GLY A 18 -3.60 16.12 -11.31
CA GLY A 18 -4.08 17.35 -10.71
C GLY A 18 -5.60 17.43 -10.56
N PHE A 19 -6.33 16.33 -10.72
CA PHE A 19 -7.80 16.32 -10.57
C PHE A 19 -8.27 16.81 -9.19
N TYR A 20 -7.44 16.65 -8.16
CA TYR A 20 -7.72 17.13 -6.81
C TYR A 20 -7.03 18.45 -6.44
N THR A 21 -6.16 18.97 -7.31
CA THR A 21 -5.30 20.12 -7.02
C THR A 21 -5.43 21.25 -8.05
N ILE A 22 -6.32 21.10 -9.04
CA ILE A 22 -6.49 22.05 -10.14
C ILE A 22 -6.92 23.44 -9.63
N ASN A 23 -7.71 23.45 -8.57
CA ASN A 23 -8.21 24.67 -7.93
C ASN A 23 -7.41 25.04 -6.67
N ASN A 24 -6.24 24.44 -6.45
CA ASN A 24 -5.39 24.81 -5.32
C ASN A 24 -4.91 26.27 -5.52
N PRO A 25 -5.23 27.20 -4.60
CA PRO A 25 -4.91 28.61 -4.75
C PRO A 25 -3.43 28.94 -4.50
N THR A 26 -2.71 28.09 -3.76
CA THR A 26 -1.33 28.34 -3.30
C THR A 26 -0.31 27.50 -4.05
N ASN A 27 -0.64 26.24 -4.35
CA ASN A 27 0.20 25.36 -5.16
C ASN A 27 -0.60 24.78 -6.34
N LYS A 28 -0.66 25.54 -7.44
CA LYS A 28 -1.42 25.14 -8.63
C LYS A 28 -0.94 23.78 -9.15
N ASN A 29 -1.84 22.79 -9.18
CA ASN A 29 -1.56 21.40 -9.56
C ASN A 29 -0.64 20.61 -8.61
N GLY A 30 -0.51 21.05 -7.36
CA GLY A 30 0.28 20.38 -6.32
C GLY A 30 -0.38 20.37 -4.95
N LEU A 31 0.31 19.74 -4.00
CA LEU A 31 -0.07 19.68 -2.59
C LEU A 31 0.75 20.70 -1.81
N ASP A 32 0.17 21.43 -0.87
CA ASP A 32 0.93 22.42 -0.09
C ASP A 32 1.91 21.75 0.89
N LEU A 33 1.47 20.64 1.48
CA LEU A 33 2.21 19.90 2.50
C LEU A 33 2.03 18.39 2.31
N GLY A 34 3.12 17.64 2.38
CA GLY A 34 3.14 16.20 2.57
C GLY A 34 3.66 15.85 3.96
N ILE A 35 3.01 14.91 4.64
CA ILE A 35 3.47 14.37 5.92
C ILE A 35 3.71 12.88 5.70
N ILE A 36 4.95 12.45 5.89
CA ILE A 36 5.39 11.09 5.54
C ILE A 36 6.00 10.44 6.77
N GLU A 37 5.48 9.28 7.15
CA GLU A 37 6.09 8.43 8.18
C GLU A 37 7.14 7.48 7.56
N CYS A 38 8.28 7.37 8.22
CA CYS A 38 9.36 6.46 7.89
C CYS A 38 9.90 5.80 9.17
N THR A 39 10.49 4.62 9.02
CA THR A 39 11.18 3.92 10.12
C THR A 39 12.65 4.31 10.22
N GLN A 40 13.22 4.81 9.12
CA GLN A 40 14.61 5.24 9.06
C GLN A 40 14.83 6.27 7.94
N ILE A 41 15.76 7.19 8.18
CA ILE A 41 16.40 8.01 7.16
C ILE A 41 17.81 7.45 6.94
N ASN A 42 18.11 6.99 5.74
CA ASN A 42 19.42 6.43 5.40
C ASN A 42 20.51 7.50 5.32
N LYS A 43 21.78 7.07 5.32
CA LYS A 43 22.94 7.98 5.23
C LYS A 43 22.97 8.79 3.93
N ASP A 44 22.43 8.23 2.85
CA ASP A 44 22.28 8.90 1.56
C ASP A 44 21.04 9.82 1.52
N GLY A 45 20.24 9.78 2.58
CA GLY A 45 19.03 10.55 2.73
C GLY A 45 17.78 9.95 2.06
N SER A 46 17.83 8.68 1.64
CA SER A 46 16.62 7.98 1.24
C SER A 46 15.79 7.58 2.47
N LEU A 47 14.46 7.56 2.33
CA LEU A 47 13.54 7.16 3.39
C LEU A 47 13.23 5.66 3.29
N VAL A 48 13.33 4.96 4.42
CA VAL A 48 12.74 3.63 4.61
C VAL A 48 11.33 3.83 5.17
N LEU A 49 10.30 3.55 4.36
CA LEU A 49 8.91 3.87 4.74
C LEU A 49 8.42 3.06 5.95
N GLY A 50 7.28 3.50 6.51
CA GLY A 50 6.53 2.78 7.55
C GLY A 50 5.90 1.47 7.05
N THR A 51 4.85 1.02 7.75
CA THR A 51 4.12 -0.23 7.45
C THR A 51 3.27 -0.17 6.17
N GLY A 52 3.12 1.00 5.55
CA GLY A 52 2.40 1.19 4.30
C GLY A 52 3.14 2.09 3.30
N ILE A 53 3.08 1.73 2.02
CA ILE A 53 3.57 2.60 0.93
C ILE A 53 2.47 3.58 0.51
N GLY A 54 1.27 3.07 0.22
CA GLY A 54 0.15 3.88 -0.29
C GLY A 54 0.54 4.64 -1.56
N PHE A 55 0.24 5.94 -1.58
CA PHE A 55 0.63 6.88 -2.65
C PHE A 55 1.69 7.88 -2.16
N THR A 56 2.46 7.50 -1.13
CA THR A 56 3.54 8.32 -0.55
C THR A 56 4.53 8.87 -1.58
N PRO A 57 4.97 8.11 -2.60
CA PRO A 57 5.86 8.64 -3.63
C PRO A 57 5.22 9.81 -4.41
N GLU A 58 3.93 9.73 -4.70
CA GLU A 58 3.17 10.80 -5.36
C GLU A 58 2.99 12.02 -4.44
N ILE A 59 2.83 11.83 -3.13
CA ILE A 59 2.83 12.94 -2.16
C ILE A 59 4.17 13.67 -2.23
N VAL A 60 5.30 12.95 -2.14
CA VAL A 60 6.65 13.53 -2.21
C VAL A 60 6.87 14.28 -3.53
N ALA A 61 6.38 13.72 -4.63
CA ALA A 61 6.48 14.34 -5.95
C ALA A 61 5.68 15.65 -6.03
N LYS A 62 4.45 15.68 -5.49
CA LYS A 62 3.50 16.79 -5.64
C LYS A 62 3.54 17.84 -4.54
N ALA A 63 4.05 17.51 -3.37
CA ALA A 63 4.11 18.43 -2.24
C ALA A 63 5.17 19.53 -2.46
N GLU A 64 4.82 20.76 -2.10
CA GLU A 64 5.75 21.89 -2.01
C GLU A 64 6.66 21.72 -0.80
N LYS A 65 6.08 21.35 0.35
CA LYS A 65 6.78 21.18 1.63
C LYS A 65 6.54 19.77 2.18
N LEU A 66 7.52 19.26 2.91
CA LEU A 66 7.51 17.95 3.53
C LEU A 66 7.79 18.05 5.02
N ILE A 67 7.02 17.31 5.82
CA ILE A 67 7.37 16.95 7.18
C ILE A 67 7.61 15.44 7.19
N ILE A 68 8.75 15.04 7.73
CA ILE A 68 9.10 13.62 7.87
C ILE A 68 8.92 13.22 9.32
N GLU A 69 8.04 12.26 9.56
CA GLU A 69 7.88 11.59 10.86
C GLU A 69 8.78 10.35 10.88
N VAL A 70 9.69 10.27 11.85
CA VAL A 70 10.56 9.11 12.06
C VAL A 70 10.01 8.33 13.25
N ASN A 71 9.35 7.20 12.98
CA ASN A 71 8.73 6.39 14.00
C ASN A 71 9.70 5.33 14.55
N THR A 72 10.21 5.56 15.76
CA THR A 72 11.20 4.71 16.42
C THR A 72 10.58 3.53 17.19
N SER A 73 9.24 3.45 17.26
CA SER A 73 8.53 2.31 17.84
C SER A 73 8.43 1.10 16.90
N LEU A 74 8.57 1.33 15.59
CA LEU A 74 8.59 0.30 14.56
C LEU A 74 10.02 -0.22 14.34
N PRO A 75 10.21 -1.50 13.99
CA PRO A 75 11.50 -1.98 13.53
C PRO A 75 11.87 -1.28 12.21
N VAL A 76 13.16 -1.18 11.93
CA VAL A 76 13.64 -0.73 10.61
C VAL A 76 13.13 -1.70 9.54
N LEU A 77 12.33 -1.19 8.59
CA LEU A 77 11.71 -1.98 7.53
C LEU A 77 12.51 -1.97 6.21
N GLU A 78 13.81 -1.71 6.28
CA GLU A 78 14.67 -1.60 5.09
C GLU A 78 14.65 -2.91 4.28
N GLY A 79 14.43 -2.79 2.98
CA GLY A 79 14.31 -3.93 2.07
C GLY A 79 12.89 -4.50 1.93
N MET A 80 11.93 -4.11 2.79
CA MET A 80 10.55 -4.61 2.71
C MET A 80 9.77 -4.04 1.52
N HIS A 81 10.05 -2.80 1.14
CA HIS A 81 9.29 -2.08 0.12
C HIS A 81 9.79 -2.38 -1.31
N ASP A 82 8.93 -2.21 -2.30
CA ASP A 82 9.28 -2.11 -3.72
C ASP A 82 8.53 -0.89 -4.31
N ILE A 83 9.24 0.22 -4.44
CA ILE A 83 8.68 1.54 -4.72
C ILE A 83 8.90 1.86 -6.19
N GLN A 84 7.83 1.82 -6.98
CA GLN A 84 7.83 2.21 -8.39
C GLN A 84 6.94 3.44 -8.59
N CYS A 85 7.55 4.57 -8.95
CA CYS A 85 6.81 5.77 -9.33
C CYS A 85 6.31 5.65 -10.78
N THR A 86 5.06 6.05 -11.04
CA THR A 86 4.50 5.97 -12.40
C THR A 86 4.82 7.22 -13.21
N VAL A 87 5.33 7.06 -14.43
CA VAL A 87 5.47 8.17 -15.39
C VAL A 87 4.07 8.60 -15.88
N THR A 88 3.79 9.89 -15.85
CA THR A 88 2.52 10.44 -16.34
C THR A 88 2.39 10.31 -17.87
N PRO A 89 1.17 10.19 -18.42
CA PRO A 89 0.95 10.23 -19.87
C PRO A 89 1.55 11.48 -20.54
N PRO A 90 1.91 11.40 -21.83
CA PRO A 90 1.75 10.24 -22.72
C PRO A 90 2.88 9.19 -22.61
N ASN A 91 3.87 9.39 -21.74
CA ASN A 91 5.09 8.59 -21.73
C ASN A 91 5.09 7.42 -20.72
N ARG A 92 3.91 7.03 -20.22
CA ARG A 92 3.76 5.93 -19.27
C ARG A 92 4.38 4.66 -19.83
N LYS A 93 5.21 4.00 -19.01
CA LYS A 93 5.83 2.72 -19.36
C LYS A 93 5.01 1.56 -18.78
N PRO A 94 5.05 0.36 -19.40
CA PRO A 94 4.46 -0.84 -18.81
C PRO A 94 5.10 -1.17 -17.46
N PHE A 95 4.32 -1.71 -16.52
CA PHE A 95 4.86 -2.38 -15.35
C PHE A 95 5.28 -3.80 -15.73
N LEU A 96 6.55 -4.12 -15.58
CA LEU A 96 7.12 -5.41 -15.96
C LEU A 96 7.03 -6.40 -14.79
N ILE A 97 5.80 -6.64 -14.30
CA ILE A 97 5.50 -7.59 -13.22
C ILE A 97 4.91 -8.84 -13.86
N SER A 98 5.64 -9.95 -13.76
CA SER A 98 5.26 -11.26 -14.29
C SER A 98 4.99 -12.30 -13.20
N ARG A 99 5.49 -12.04 -11.98
CA ARG A 99 5.32 -12.86 -10.79
C ARG A 99 5.00 -12.00 -9.57
N VAL A 100 4.39 -12.62 -8.55
CA VAL A 100 4.00 -11.92 -7.31
C VAL A 100 5.17 -11.45 -6.46
N ASP A 101 6.36 -11.99 -6.71
CA ASP A 101 7.62 -11.71 -6.02
C ASP A 101 8.62 -10.89 -6.86
N ASP A 102 8.21 -10.44 -8.05
CA ASP A 102 9.04 -9.55 -8.89
C ASP A 102 9.23 -8.19 -8.19
N ARG A 103 10.47 -7.69 -8.19
CA ARG A 103 10.82 -6.33 -7.76
C ARG A 103 11.14 -5.48 -8.98
N ILE A 104 10.44 -4.36 -9.12
CA ILE A 104 10.59 -3.46 -10.28
C ILE A 104 11.04 -2.04 -9.89
N GLY A 105 11.12 -1.74 -8.60
CA GLY A 105 11.39 -0.41 -8.06
C GLY A 105 12.57 -0.37 -7.09
N SER A 106 12.47 0.53 -6.12
CA SER A 106 13.47 0.77 -5.08
C SER A 106 12.98 0.32 -3.70
N THR A 107 13.89 -0.10 -2.83
CA THR A 107 13.56 -0.43 -1.43
C THR A 107 13.42 0.80 -0.54
N THR A 108 13.84 1.96 -1.03
CA THR A 108 13.77 3.25 -0.31
C THR A 108 13.25 4.36 -1.22
N LEU A 109 12.69 5.41 -0.61
CA LEU A 109 12.14 6.56 -1.31
C LEU A 109 13.11 7.73 -1.25
N ASN A 110 13.60 8.17 -2.41
CA ASN A 110 14.38 9.40 -2.52
C ASN A 110 13.48 10.63 -2.37
N ILE A 111 13.94 11.63 -1.63
CA ILE A 111 13.25 12.90 -1.42
C ILE A 111 14.14 14.10 -1.74
N ASP A 112 13.54 15.22 -2.12
CA ASP A 112 14.24 16.50 -2.20
C ASP A 112 14.25 17.16 -0.82
N TYR A 113 15.42 17.17 -0.19
CA TYR A 113 15.62 17.76 1.14
C TYR A 113 15.32 19.24 1.23
N ASN A 114 15.36 19.98 0.12
CA ASN A 114 15.00 21.40 0.14
C ASN A 114 13.50 21.61 0.42
N LYS A 115 12.67 20.57 0.22
CA LYS A 115 11.25 20.59 0.59
C LYS A 115 11.02 20.28 2.07
N VAL A 116 11.99 19.68 2.75
CA VAL A 116 11.82 19.23 4.14
C VAL A 116 11.89 20.43 5.07
N ILE A 117 10.75 20.77 5.67
CA ILE A 117 10.61 21.89 6.61
C ILE A 117 10.64 21.43 8.08
N GLY A 118 10.64 20.12 8.32
CA GLY A 118 10.69 19.55 9.66
C GLY A 118 10.87 18.05 9.65
N ILE A 119 11.54 17.55 10.69
CA ILE A 119 11.63 16.14 11.03
C ILE A 119 11.08 15.99 12.44
N VAL A 120 10.15 15.06 12.64
CA VAL A 120 9.48 14.80 13.91
C VAL A 120 9.79 13.37 14.32
N GLU A 121 10.34 13.17 15.52
CA GLU A 121 10.44 11.84 16.09
C GLU A 121 9.11 11.43 16.70
N SER A 122 8.69 10.18 16.47
CA SER A 122 7.46 9.60 16.97
C SER A 122 7.70 8.21 17.53
N SER A 123 6.87 7.81 18.49
CA SER A 123 6.87 6.47 19.04
C SER A 123 5.43 5.93 19.16
N LEU A 124 4.49 6.51 18.40
CA LEU A 124 3.11 6.03 18.38
C LEU A 124 3.02 4.75 17.54
N PRO A 125 2.54 3.63 18.10
CA PRO A 125 2.33 2.42 17.32
C PRO A 125 1.14 2.55 16.37
N ASP A 126 1.13 1.73 15.33
CA ASP A 126 -0.01 1.60 14.43
C ASP A 126 -1.29 1.24 15.19
N ASN A 127 -2.37 1.99 14.92
CA ASN A 127 -3.68 1.74 15.52
C ASN A 127 -4.51 0.74 14.70
N GLY A 128 -3.93 -0.43 14.44
CA GLY A 128 -4.63 -1.53 13.79
C GLY A 128 -5.77 -2.07 14.67
N ARG A 129 -6.91 -2.39 14.07
CA ARG A 129 -7.96 -3.13 14.80
C ARG A 129 -7.47 -4.54 15.09
N GLY A 130 -7.60 -4.98 16.33
CA GLY A 130 -7.33 -6.36 16.71
C GLY A 130 -8.19 -7.35 15.93
N PHE A 131 -7.70 -8.56 15.76
CA PHE A 131 -8.48 -9.65 15.18
C PHE A 131 -9.60 -10.03 16.15
N ASN A 132 -10.84 -10.07 15.67
CA ASN A 132 -11.92 -10.72 16.40
C ASN A 132 -11.84 -12.23 16.17
N ASP A 133 -12.38 -12.99 17.13
CA ASP A 133 -12.60 -14.41 16.93
C ASP A 133 -13.48 -14.65 15.70
N ILE A 134 -13.13 -15.69 14.94
CA ILE A 134 -13.89 -16.07 13.76
C ILE A 134 -15.22 -16.70 14.21
N ASP A 135 -16.31 -16.00 13.93
CA ASP A 135 -17.68 -16.47 14.18
C ASP A 135 -18.07 -17.66 13.28
N ASN A 136 -19.16 -18.34 13.65
CA ASN A 136 -19.60 -19.55 12.95
C ASN A 136 -20.10 -19.27 11.53
N ASP A 137 -20.67 -18.10 11.28
CA ASP A 137 -21.15 -17.70 9.95
C ASP A 137 -19.95 -17.51 9.01
N SER A 138 -18.90 -16.83 9.48
CA SER A 138 -17.65 -16.65 8.76
C SER A 138 -16.95 -17.97 8.48
N LYS A 139 -16.94 -18.92 9.43
CA LYS A 139 -16.43 -20.29 9.20
C LYS A 139 -17.23 -21.03 8.12
N THR A 140 -18.55 -20.91 8.17
CA THR A 140 -19.44 -21.56 7.20
C THR A 140 -19.21 -21.01 5.79
N ILE A 141 -19.09 -19.69 5.65
CA ILE A 141 -18.74 -19.04 4.38
C ILE A 141 -17.37 -19.50 3.89
N ALA A 142 -16.36 -19.55 4.77
CA ALA A 142 -15.03 -20.02 4.41
C ALA A 142 -15.03 -21.46 3.88
N ASN A 143 -15.79 -22.37 4.51
CA ASN A 143 -15.91 -23.75 4.05
C ASN A 143 -16.51 -23.84 2.65
N TYR A 144 -17.56 -23.07 2.33
CA TYR A 144 -18.12 -23.06 0.97
C TYR A 144 -17.11 -22.55 -0.08
N ILE A 145 -16.28 -21.57 0.27
CA ILE A 145 -15.22 -21.05 -0.62
C ILE A 145 -14.13 -22.12 -0.83
N ILE A 146 -13.73 -22.84 0.21
CA ILE A 146 -12.72 -23.89 0.13
C ILE A 146 -13.25 -25.10 -0.66
N ASP A 147 -14.50 -25.49 -0.45
CA ASP A 147 -15.16 -26.55 -1.22
C ASP A 147 -15.23 -26.18 -2.71
N PHE A 148 -15.54 -24.91 -3.02
CA PHE A 148 -15.48 -24.39 -4.39
C PHE A 148 -14.07 -24.55 -4.98
N PHE A 149 -13.02 -24.06 -4.32
CA PHE A 149 -11.65 -24.18 -4.83
C PHE A 149 -11.21 -25.64 -4.99
N THR A 150 -11.54 -26.49 -4.01
CA THR A 150 -11.25 -27.93 -4.06
C THR A 150 -11.91 -28.57 -5.28
N ASN A 151 -13.16 -28.19 -5.57
CA ASN A 151 -13.89 -28.67 -6.73
C ASN A 151 -13.29 -28.16 -8.06
N GLU A 152 -12.84 -26.90 -8.12
CA GLU A 152 -12.15 -26.36 -9.30
C GLU A 152 -10.82 -27.07 -9.58
N VAL A 153 -10.04 -27.38 -8.54
CA VAL A 153 -8.80 -28.15 -8.63
C VAL A 153 -9.09 -29.58 -9.11
N LYS A 154 -10.10 -30.24 -8.52
CA LYS A 154 -10.52 -31.60 -8.91
C LYS A 154 -10.89 -31.71 -10.39
N HIS A 155 -11.43 -30.64 -10.97
CA HIS A 155 -11.82 -30.58 -12.39
C HIS A 155 -10.75 -29.95 -13.29
N ASN A 156 -9.53 -29.74 -12.79
CA ASN A 156 -8.41 -29.13 -13.52
C ASN A 156 -8.71 -27.72 -14.07
N ARG A 157 -9.60 -26.97 -13.41
CA ARG A 157 -9.88 -25.56 -13.74
C ARG A 157 -8.98 -24.58 -12.97
N LEU A 158 -8.45 -25.02 -11.83
CA LEU A 158 -7.39 -24.35 -11.08
C LEU A 158 -6.24 -25.32 -10.79
N PRO A 159 -4.99 -24.84 -10.71
CA PRO A 159 -3.87 -25.66 -10.26
C PRO A 159 -3.97 -25.95 -8.75
N SER A 160 -3.28 -26.99 -8.27
CA SER A 160 -3.32 -27.40 -6.85
C SER A 160 -2.86 -26.34 -5.86
N HIS A 161 -1.98 -25.43 -6.29
CA HIS A 161 -1.49 -24.29 -5.50
C HIS A 161 -2.32 -23.02 -5.72
N LEU A 162 -3.46 -23.13 -6.40
CA LEU A 162 -4.32 -22.02 -6.81
C LEU A 162 -3.53 -20.98 -7.63
N LEU A 163 -4.14 -19.80 -7.80
CA LEU A 163 -3.54 -18.63 -8.42
C LEU A 163 -3.25 -17.57 -7.34
N PRO A 164 -2.54 -16.46 -7.65
CA PRO A 164 -2.37 -15.36 -6.71
C PRO A 164 -3.72 -14.92 -6.10
N LEU A 165 -3.79 -14.93 -4.77
CA LEU A 165 -5.01 -14.64 -4.02
C LEU A 165 -4.97 -13.22 -3.47
N GLN A 166 -6.06 -12.48 -3.67
CA GLN A 166 -6.32 -11.23 -2.98
C GLN A 166 -7.41 -11.47 -1.94
N SER A 167 -7.08 -11.22 -0.67
CA SER A 167 -8.04 -11.29 0.44
C SER A 167 -8.26 -9.90 1.00
N GLY A 168 -9.51 -9.56 1.32
CA GLY A 168 -9.85 -8.31 1.99
C GLY A 168 -9.44 -8.33 3.46
N VAL A 169 -9.89 -7.30 4.20
CA VAL A 169 -9.79 -7.26 5.66
C VAL A 169 -11.14 -7.63 6.30
N GLY A 170 -11.11 -8.30 7.44
CA GLY A 170 -12.31 -8.61 8.24
C GLY A 170 -12.50 -10.11 8.53
N ASN A 171 -13.50 -10.43 9.36
CA ASN A 171 -13.71 -11.78 9.89
C ASN A 171 -13.82 -12.86 8.81
N ILE A 172 -14.61 -12.62 7.76
CA ILE A 172 -14.78 -13.57 6.66
C ILE A 172 -13.46 -13.81 5.92
N ALA A 173 -12.73 -12.73 5.60
CA ALA A 173 -11.44 -12.82 4.91
C ALA A 173 -10.42 -13.61 5.74
N ASN A 174 -10.35 -13.35 7.04
CA ASN A 174 -9.50 -14.08 7.97
C ASN A 174 -9.91 -15.56 8.08
N ALA A 175 -11.21 -15.85 8.06
CA ALA A 175 -11.74 -17.22 8.07
C ALA A 175 -11.31 -18.00 6.83
N VAL A 176 -11.40 -17.38 5.65
CA VAL A 176 -10.97 -17.98 4.38
C VAL A 176 -9.47 -18.27 4.40
N THR A 177 -8.64 -17.30 4.77
CA THR A 177 -7.19 -17.49 4.84
C THR A 177 -6.80 -18.56 5.88
N SER A 178 -7.48 -18.60 7.03
CA SER A 178 -7.28 -19.62 8.07
C SER A 178 -7.74 -21.01 7.64
N GLY A 179 -8.80 -21.10 6.84
CA GLY A 179 -9.26 -22.37 6.29
C GLY A 179 -8.36 -22.89 5.18
N LEU A 180 -7.86 -22.00 4.30
CA LEU A 180 -6.86 -22.36 3.27
C LEU A 180 -5.56 -22.91 3.88
N SER A 181 -5.09 -22.35 5.00
CA SER A 181 -3.86 -22.86 5.67
C SER A 181 -4.01 -24.25 6.29
N LYS A 182 -5.25 -24.72 6.47
CA LYS A 182 -5.60 -26.06 6.98
C LYS A 182 -6.06 -27.00 5.87
N SER A 183 -6.21 -26.49 4.65
CA SER A 183 -6.57 -27.28 3.47
C SER A 183 -5.39 -28.17 3.06
N PRO A 184 -5.64 -29.39 2.53
CA PRO A 184 -4.60 -30.26 2.00
C PRO A 184 -3.78 -29.64 0.87
#